data_AF-A0A7V0X8A1-F1
#
_entry.id   AF-A0A7V0X8A1-F1
#
_cell.length_a   1.000
_cell.length_b   1.000
_cell.length_c   1.000
_cell.angle_alpha   90.00
_cell.angle_beta   90.00
_cell.angle_gamma   90.00
#
_symmetry.space_group_name_H-M   'P 1'
#
loop_
_entity.id
_entity.type
_entity.pdbx_description
1 polymer ?
#
loop_
_entity_poly.entity_id
_entity_poly.type
_entity_poly.pdbx_seq_one_letter_code
_entity_poly.pdbx_strand_id
1 'polypeptide(L)'
;MKTRAFFIAFAITLLPFFLFAQKMEYVDSLFSCSYETENGIINGKYVSFYPNGQKKAEGNFENNYRIGLWILWDKDGKMLTQRNYKNPFVFEQKYPEIPNNPSIKLLNQAIYEITYNDKGYIDYFEVTENVIVWSKRLWRFISKENNQTLLGDDLLFHKLHKAVMQGAITAYAASSDDFMSLAAPSDINIENKEFVGFKIKEDWFFDNERLVSEARPLGICPVVKNKGSNYTMDLYWLYYPELRDFLAKISAANKEISSSYQINSFEDVFFFRCFQSEIYKESN
;
A
#
# COMPACT_ATOMS: atom_id res chain seq x y z
N MET A 1 -44.98 -75.14 53.76
CA MET A 1 -44.55 -74.22 52.69
C MET A 1 -43.03 -74.13 52.69
N LYS A 2 -42.35 -74.84 51.77
CA LYS A 2 -40.89 -74.73 51.56
C LYS A 2 -40.69 -74.07 50.20
N THR A 3 -40.31 -72.80 50.18
CA THR A 3 -40.06 -72.05 48.95
C THR A 3 -38.65 -72.39 48.47
N ARG A 4 -38.55 -73.07 47.32
CA ARG A 4 -37.28 -73.39 46.65
C ARG A 4 -36.65 -72.12 46.09
N ALA A 5 -35.39 -71.88 46.41
CA ALA A 5 -34.54 -70.96 45.67
C ALA A 5 -34.18 -71.58 44.31
N PHE A 6 -34.47 -70.87 43.23
CA PHE A 6 -33.89 -71.13 41.92
C PHE A 6 -32.93 -69.98 41.61
N PHE A 7 -31.64 -70.31 41.54
CA PHE A 7 -30.63 -69.47 40.91
C PHE A 7 -30.90 -69.47 39.41
N ILE A 8 -31.17 -68.29 38.84
CA ILE A 8 -31.04 -68.07 37.39
C ILE A 8 -29.78 -67.24 37.21
N ALA A 9 -28.78 -67.86 36.60
CA ALA A 9 -27.54 -67.23 36.20
C ALA A 9 -27.83 -66.14 35.15
N PHE A 10 -27.58 -64.88 35.49
CA PHE A 10 -27.50 -63.83 34.49
C PHE A 10 -26.11 -63.91 33.85
N ALA A 11 -26.08 -64.41 32.61
CA ALA A 11 -24.92 -64.26 31.75
C ALA A 11 -24.62 -62.77 31.60
N ILE A 12 -23.53 -62.30 32.19
CA ILE A 12 -22.95 -61.00 31.89
C ILE A 12 -22.40 -61.11 30.48
N THR A 13 -23.22 -60.74 29.50
CA THR A 13 -22.71 -60.44 28.17
C THR A 13 -21.98 -59.12 28.31
N LEU A 14 -20.65 -59.18 28.30
CA LEU A 14 -19.80 -58.02 28.05
C LEU A 14 -20.15 -57.54 26.63
N LEU A 15 -21.14 -56.65 26.54
CA LEU A 15 -21.35 -55.85 25.35
C LEU A 15 -20.06 -55.06 25.16
N PRO A 16 -19.33 -55.24 24.05
CA PRO A 16 -18.18 -54.40 23.78
C PRO A 16 -18.69 -52.97 23.78
N PHE A 17 -18.05 -52.13 24.60
CA PHE A 17 -18.34 -50.71 24.65
C PHE A 17 -17.91 -50.14 23.29
N PHE A 18 -18.79 -50.25 22.29
CA PHE A 18 -18.60 -49.57 21.01
C PHE A 18 -18.73 -48.08 21.32
N LEU A 19 -17.58 -47.43 21.46
CA LEU A 19 -17.48 -45.98 21.50
C LEU A 19 -17.86 -45.48 20.12
N PHE A 20 -19.14 -45.17 19.96
CA PHE A 20 -19.67 -44.57 18.73
C PHE A 20 -19.00 -43.22 18.47
N ALA A 21 -18.75 -42.91 17.20
CA ALA A 21 -18.32 -41.59 16.78
C ALA A 21 -19.29 -40.52 17.31
N GLN A 22 -18.77 -39.54 18.03
CA GLN A 22 -19.53 -38.43 18.61
C GLN A 22 -19.25 -37.16 17.83
N LYS A 23 -20.30 -36.45 17.43
CA LYS A 23 -20.21 -35.13 16.83
C LYS A 23 -20.09 -34.07 17.91
N MET A 24 -19.05 -33.26 17.82
CA MET A 24 -18.71 -32.16 18.71
C MET A 24 -18.87 -30.82 17.98
N GLU A 25 -19.12 -29.76 18.73
CA GLU A 25 -19.19 -28.39 18.23
C GLU A 25 -18.38 -27.45 19.13
N TYR A 26 -17.76 -26.44 18.52
CA TYR A 26 -16.98 -25.40 19.20
C TYR A 26 -17.26 -24.05 18.57
N VAL A 27 -17.35 -23.01 19.40
CA VAL A 27 -17.62 -21.63 18.97
C VAL A 27 -16.79 -20.66 19.81
N ASP A 28 -16.08 -19.75 19.16
CA ASP A 28 -15.44 -18.58 19.77
C ASP A 28 -15.68 -17.30 18.95
N SER A 29 -14.97 -16.22 19.26
CA SER A 29 -15.10 -14.94 18.54
C SER A 29 -14.47 -14.93 17.14
N LEU A 30 -13.63 -15.91 16.80
CA LEU A 30 -12.85 -15.98 15.57
C LEU A 30 -13.41 -16.98 14.56
N PHE A 31 -14.06 -18.06 15.01
CA PHE A 31 -14.67 -19.08 14.17
C PHE A 31 -15.61 -20.02 14.96
N SER A 32 -16.37 -20.83 14.23
CA SER A 32 -17.05 -22.01 14.77
C SER A 32 -16.62 -23.27 14.02
N CYS A 33 -16.70 -24.44 14.65
CA CYS A 33 -16.47 -25.70 13.97
C CYS A 33 -17.31 -26.86 14.52
N SER A 34 -17.52 -27.85 13.67
CA SER A 34 -18.08 -29.15 13.99
C SER A 34 -17.08 -30.23 13.61
N TYR A 35 -16.88 -31.22 14.48
CA TYR A 35 -15.94 -32.31 14.25
C TYR A 35 -16.37 -33.62 14.92
N GLU A 36 -15.96 -34.75 14.35
CA GLU A 36 -16.24 -36.08 14.89
C GLU A 36 -15.08 -36.58 15.77
N THR A 37 -15.42 -37.28 16.85
CA THR A 37 -14.48 -37.90 17.78
C THR A 37 -14.80 -39.37 18.00
N GLU A 38 -13.78 -40.20 18.12
CA GLU A 38 -13.91 -41.61 18.50
C GLU A 38 -12.86 -41.88 19.59
N ASN A 39 -13.25 -42.53 20.69
CA ASN A 39 -12.33 -42.79 21.83
C ASN A 39 -11.62 -41.54 22.39
N GLY A 40 -12.25 -40.36 22.30
CA GLY A 40 -11.69 -39.10 22.81
C GLY A 40 -10.66 -38.42 21.90
N ILE A 41 -10.40 -38.97 20.71
CA ILE A 41 -9.55 -38.37 19.67
C ILE A 41 -10.41 -37.96 18.47
N ILE A 42 -9.98 -36.94 17.72
CA ILE A 42 -10.68 -36.50 16.51
C ILE A 42 -10.51 -37.58 15.43
N ASN A 43 -11.63 -38.14 15.01
CA ASN A 43 -11.69 -39.18 14.00
C ASN A 43 -13.01 -39.03 13.23
N GLY A 44 -12.92 -38.78 11.93
CA GLY A 44 -14.07 -38.51 11.06
C GLY A 44 -14.12 -37.06 10.54
N LYS A 45 -15.33 -36.60 10.23
CA LYS A 45 -15.55 -35.33 9.51
C LYS A 45 -15.21 -34.10 10.34
N TYR A 46 -14.74 -33.05 9.67
CA TYR A 46 -14.50 -31.73 10.23
C TYR A 46 -15.03 -30.65 9.27
N VAL A 47 -15.70 -29.64 9.82
CA VAL A 47 -16.08 -28.42 9.11
C VAL A 47 -15.96 -27.21 10.03
N SER A 48 -15.48 -26.08 9.52
CA SER A 48 -15.43 -24.80 10.25
C SER A 48 -15.97 -23.64 9.45
N PHE A 49 -16.37 -22.57 10.15
CA PHE A 49 -17.00 -21.38 9.60
C PHE A 49 -16.41 -20.11 10.20
N TYR A 50 -16.35 -19.03 9.42
CA TYR A 50 -16.05 -17.68 9.88
C TYR A 50 -17.22 -17.10 10.71
N PRO A 51 -17.01 -16.01 11.48
CA PRO A 51 -18.08 -15.37 12.25
C PRO A 51 -19.25 -14.88 11.38
N ASN A 52 -19.01 -14.63 10.08
CA ASN A 52 -20.05 -14.27 9.11
C ASN A 52 -20.86 -15.48 8.58
N GLY A 53 -20.61 -16.69 9.09
CA GLY A 53 -21.31 -17.92 8.71
C GLY A 53 -20.78 -18.61 7.45
N GLN A 54 -19.79 -18.03 6.75
CA GLN A 54 -19.21 -18.67 5.58
C GLN A 54 -18.24 -19.79 5.96
N LYS A 55 -18.18 -20.84 5.14
CA LYS A 55 -17.31 -21.99 5.39
C LYS A 55 -15.85 -21.55 5.34
N LYS A 56 -15.04 -22.01 6.28
CA LYS A 56 -13.61 -21.69 6.46
C LYS A 56 -12.73 -22.86 6.07
N ALA A 57 -13.07 -24.08 6.51
CA ALA A 57 -12.40 -25.30 6.09
C ALA A 57 -13.31 -26.52 6.22
N GLU A 58 -13.06 -27.55 5.41
CA GLU A 58 -13.66 -28.87 5.58
C GLU A 58 -12.68 -29.99 5.20
N GLY A 59 -12.83 -31.15 5.83
CA GLY A 59 -12.01 -32.33 5.55
C GLY A 59 -12.30 -33.45 6.55
N ASN A 60 -11.40 -34.44 6.58
CA ASN A 60 -11.48 -35.57 7.50
C ASN A 60 -10.21 -35.69 8.34
N PHE A 61 -10.38 -36.22 9.54
CA PHE A 61 -9.31 -36.63 10.42
C PHE A 61 -9.31 -38.15 10.62
N GLU A 62 -8.13 -38.71 10.80
CA GLU A 62 -7.89 -40.06 11.32
C GLU A 62 -6.84 -39.97 12.42
N ASN A 63 -7.17 -40.42 13.63
CA ASN A 63 -6.27 -40.38 14.79
C ASN A 63 -5.65 -38.99 15.05
N ASN A 64 -6.46 -37.93 15.03
CA ASN A 64 -6.07 -36.51 15.13
C ASN A 64 -5.26 -35.94 13.94
N TYR A 65 -4.98 -36.73 12.90
CA TYR A 65 -4.26 -36.28 11.72
C TYR A 65 -5.19 -36.03 10.55
N ARG A 66 -4.91 -34.96 9.79
CA ARG A 66 -5.66 -34.67 8.56
C ARG A 66 -5.40 -35.77 7.53
N ILE A 67 -6.47 -36.28 6.94
CA ILE A 67 -6.40 -37.27 5.85
C ILE A 67 -7.22 -36.82 4.65
N GLY A 68 -6.83 -37.33 3.47
CA GLY A 68 -7.55 -37.10 2.23
C GLY A 68 -7.66 -35.63 1.84
N LEU A 69 -8.77 -35.28 1.21
CA LEU A 69 -9.01 -33.94 0.68
C LEU A 69 -9.44 -32.98 1.79
N TRP A 70 -8.71 -31.88 1.90
CA TRP A 70 -9.03 -30.72 2.70
C TRP A 70 -9.25 -29.53 1.79
N ILE A 71 -10.33 -28.81 2.00
CA ILE A 71 -10.68 -27.61 1.24
C ILE A 71 -10.74 -26.42 2.21
N LEU A 72 -10.12 -25.32 1.83
CA LEU A 72 -10.09 -24.09 2.61
C LEU A 72 -10.66 -22.94 1.78
N TRP A 73 -11.40 -22.04 2.43
CA TRP A 73 -12.00 -20.85 1.82
C TRP A 73 -11.63 -19.60 2.61
N ASP A 74 -11.78 -18.43 1.98
CA ASP A 74 -11.69 -17.14 2.63
C ASP A 74 -13.04 -16.68 3.20
N LYS A 75 -13.04 -15.48 3.83
CA LYS A 75 -14.23 -14.87 4.44
C LYS A 75 -15.30 -14.44 3.43
N ASP A 76 -14.99 -14.46 2.13
CA ASP A 76 -15.89 -14.08 1.03
C ASP A 76 -16.40 -15.33 0.27
N GLY A 77 -15.95 -16.53 0.68
CA GLY A 77 -16.47 -17.82 0.23
C GLY A 77 -15.69 -18.38 -0.95
N LYS A 78 -14.57 -17.74 -1.32
CA LYS A 78 -13.70 -18.18 -2.40
C LYS A 78 -12.75 -19.26 -1.90
N MET A 79 -12.67 -20.37 -2.64
CA MET A 79 -11.73 -21.45 -2.33
C MET A 79 -10.29 -20.94 -2.43
N LEU A 80 -9.55 -20.99 -1.32
CA LEU A 80 -8.16 -20.59 -1.24
C LEU A 80 -7.23 -21.69 -1.75
N THR A 81 -7.48 -22.92 -1.33
CA THR A 81 -6.61 -24.06 -1.63
C THR A 81 -7.30 -25.39 -1.34
N GLN A 82 -6.84 -26.44 -2.01
CA GLN A 82 -7.12 -27.82 -1.67
C GLN A 82 -5.82 -28.52 -1.28
N ARG A 83 -5.86 -29.36 -0.24
CA ARG A 83 -4.74 -30.20 0.17
C ARG A 83 -5.18 -31.65 0.16
N ASN A 84 -4.44 -32.52 -0.52
CA ASN A 84 -4.66 -33.95 -0.49
C ASN A 84 -3.56 -34.62 0.34
N TYR A 85 -3.89 -35.02 1.56
CA TYR A 85 -2.95 -35.65 2.49
C TYR A 85 -2.77 -37.12 2.14
N LYS A 86 -1.56 -37.50 1.72
CA LYS A 86 -1.16 -38.91 1.52
C LYS A 86 -0.85 -39.59 2.85
N ASN A 87 -0.30 -38.83 3.78
CA ASN A 87 -0.09 -39.20 5.19
C ASN A 87 -0.03 -37.91 6.04
N PRO A 88 0.08 -37.98 7.38
CA PRO A 88 0.07 -36.81 8.25
C PRO A 88 1.12 -35.73 7.95
N PHE A 89 2.22 -36.10 7.30
CA PHE A 89 3.38 -35.25 7.05
C PHE A 89 3.57 -34.88 5.58
N VAL A 90 2.88 -35.57 4.65
CA VAL A 90 3.02 -35.38 3.20
C VAL A 90 1.66 -35.12 2.58
N PHE A 91 1.51 -33.97 1.95
CA PHE A 91 0.32 -33.60 1.19
C PHE A 91 0.68 -32.97 -0.15
N GLU A 92 -0.20 -33.14 -1.13
CA GLU A 92 -0.19 -32.37 -2.37
C GLU A 92 -1.10 -31.16 -2.18
N GLN A 93 -0.56 -29.96 -2.36
CA GLN A 93 -1.37 -28.74 -2.36
C GLN A 93 -1.74 -28.35 -3.79
N LYS A 94 -3.04 -28.41 -4.08
CA LYS A 94 -3.63 -27.89 -5.31
C LYS A 94 -4.20 -26.51 -5.00
N TYR A 95 -3.49 -25.47 -5.43
CA TYR A 95 -4.14 -24.18 -5.59
C TYR A 95 -5.22 -24.34 -6.67
N PRO A 96 -6.36 -23.65 -6.58
CA PRO A 96 -7.23 -23.54 -7.74
C PRO A 96 -6.36 -23.05 -8.91
N GLU A 97 -6.36 -23.79 -10.02
CA GLU A 97 -5.79 -23.25 -11.26
C GLU A 97 -6.48 -21.90 -11.45
N ILE A 98 -5.68 -20.82 -11.48
CA ILE A 98 -6.16 -19.55 -12.04
C ILE A 98 -6.74 -19.98 -13.39
N PRO A 99 -8.04 -19.76 -13.66
CA PRO A 99 -8.63 -20.26 -14.89
C PRO A 99 -7.69 -19.92 -16.04
N ASN A 100 -7.30 -20.91 -16.84
CA ASN A 100 -6.69 -20.71 -18.17
C ASN A 100 -7.71 -20.08 -19.14
N ASN A 101 -8.55 -19.18 -18.63
CA ASN A 101 -8.95 -18.01 -19.39
C ASN A 101 -7.63 -17.28 -19.68
N PRO A 102 -7.34 -16.81 -20.91
CA PRO A 102 -6.24 -15.87 -21.11
C PRO A 102 -6.39 -14.86 -19.99
N SER A 103 -5.39 -14.82 -19.09
CA SER A 103 -5.39 -14.17 -17.77
C SER A 103 -6.49 -13.14 -17.79
N ILE A 104 -7.67 -13.32 -17.12
CA ILE A 104 -8.88 -12.44 -17.33
C ILE A 104 -8.30 -11.13 -17.74
N LYS A 105 -8.34 -10.81 -19.06
CA LYS A 105 -7.58 -9.65 -19.52
C LYS A 105 -8.13 -8.61 -18.59
N LEU A 106 -7.31 -8.08 -17.67
CA LEU A 106 -7.81 -7.07 -16.77
C LEU A 106 -8.35 -6.10 -17.80
N LEU A 107 -9.68 -5.93 -17.88
CA LEU A 107 -10.22 -4.97 -18.84
C LEU A 107 -9.65 -3.59 -18.48
N ASN A 108 -9.16 -3.50 -17.24
CA ASN A 108 -8.23 -2.52 -16.70
C ASN A 108 -6.82 -3.14 -16.51
N GLN A 109 -6.16 -3.61 -17.57
CA GLN A 109 -4.73 -3.30 -17.60
C GLN A 109 -4.76 -1.78 -17.61
N ALA A 110 -4.45 -1.15 -16.48
CA ALA A 110 -4.29 0.29 -16.45
C ALA A 110 -3.08 0.57 -17.34
N ILE A 111 -3.32 0.67 -18.64
CA ILE A 111 -2.34 1.14 -19.59
C ILE A 111 -2.35 2.64 -19.42
N TYR A 112 -1.71 3.10 -18.35
CA TYR A 112 -1.31 4.49 -18.26
C TYR A 112 -0.12 4.65 -19.21
N GLU A 113 -0.41 4.98 -20.45
CA GLU A 113 0.64 5.39 -21.39
C GLU A 113 1.11 6.77 -21.00
N ILE A 114 2.35 6.83 -20.53
CA ILE A 114 3.03 8.09 -20.26
C ILE A 114 3.26 8.76 -21.61
N THR A 115 2.53 9.84 -21.86
CA THR A 115 2.66 10.66 -23.08
C THR A 115 2.98 12.09 -22.68
N TYR A 116 3.94 12.68 -23.41
CA TYR A 116 4.30 14.07 -23.26
C TYR A 116 3.36 14.94 -24.09
N ASN A 117 2.89 16.04 -23.51
CA ASN A 117 2.12 17.05 -24.24
C ASN A 117 3.05 17.95 -25.08
N ASP A 118 2.45 18.87 -25.84
CA ASP A 118 3.16 19.83 -26.70
C ASP A 118 4.10 20.78 -25.93
N LYS A 119 3.94 20.87 -24.59
CA LYS A 119 4.79 21.67 -23.70
C LYS A 119 5.97 20.88 -23.12
N GLY A 120 6.06 19.59 -23.42
CA GLY A 120 7.18 18.74 -23.01
C GLY A 120 7.10 18.23 -21.57
N TYR A 121 5.90 18.09 -20.99
CA TYR A 121 5.69 17.37 -19.73
C TYR A 121 4.48 16.43 -19.80
N ILE A 122 4.36 15.53 -18.83
CA ILE A 122 3.30 14.52 -18.76
C ILE A 122 2.08 15.11 -18.04
N ASP A 123 0.91 15.13 -18.67
CA ASP A 123 -0.29 15.60 -17.98
C ASP A 123 -0.72 14.65 -16.87
N TYR A 124 -1.18 15.22 -15.76
CA TYR A 124 -1.77 14.41 -14.70
C TYR A 124 -3.08 13.83 -15.22
N PHE A 125 -3.29 12.55 -14.93
CA PHE A 125 -4.59 11.94 -15.15
C PHE A 125 -5.66 12.71 -14.34
N GLU A 126 -6.81 12.98 -14.94
CA GLU A 126 -7.89 13.62 -14.21
C GLU A 126 -8.46 12.63 -13.18
N VAL A 127 -8.42 12.99 -11.90
CA VAL A 127 -8.86 12.11 -10.80
C VAL A 127 -10.04 12.79 -10.13
N THR A 128 -11.13 12.06 -9.98
CA THR A 128 -12.32 12.48 -9.24
C THR A 128 -12.30 11.89 -7.83
N GLU A 129 -12.88 12.59 -6.85
CA GLU A 129 -12.81 12.17 -5.44
C GLU A 129 -13.39 10.76 -5.18
N ASN A 130 -14.39 10.34 -5.96
CA ASN A 130 -15.04 9.03 -5.84
C ASN A 130 -14.14 7.83 -6.20
N VAL A 131 -13.02 8.05 -6.88
CA VAL A 131 -12.07 6.98 -7.24
C VAL A 131 -10.85 6.94 -6.31
N ILE A 132 -10.73 7.92 -5.40
CA ILE A 132 -9.70 7.97 -4.38
C ILE A 132 -10.17 7.17 -3.16
N VAL A 133 -9.51 6.06 -2.87
CA VAL A 133 -9.83 5.20 -1.71
C VAL A 133 -9.01 5.52 -0.47
N TRP A 134 -7.90 6.23 -0.65
CA TRP A 134 -7.04 6.71 0.41
C TRP A 134 -6.26 7.93 -0.09
N SER A 135 -6.10 8.92 0.78
CA SER A 135 -5.24 10.07 0.53
C SER A 135 -4.52 10.52 1.80
N LYS A 136 -3.36 11.16 1.63
CA LYS A 136 -2.61 11.82 2.69
C LYS A 136 -1.83 12.99 2.14
N ARG A 137 -1.84 14.10 2.86
CA ARG A 137 -1.03 15.27 2.50
C ARG A 137 0.29 15.24 3.25
N LEU A 138 1.39 15.38 2.51
CA LEU A 138 2.74 15.28 3.05
C LEU A 138 3.53 16.55 2.75
N TRP A 139 4.45 16.88 3.67
CA TRP A 139 5.50 17.84 3.43
C TRP A 139 6.86 17.17 3.59
N ARG A 140 7.71 17.39 2.60
CA ARG A 140 9.02 16.78 2.51
C ARG A 140 10.12 17.81 2.35
N PHE A 141 11.30 17.47 2.82
CA PHE A 141 12.51 18.23 2.59
C PHE A 141 13.47 17.46 1.68
N ILE A 142 13.82 18.07 0.55
CA ILE A 142 14.85 17.63 -0.39
C ILE A 142 16.11 18.44 -0.07
N SER A 143 17.04 17.84 0.66
CA SER A 143 18.31 18.52 0.97
C SER A 143 19.23 18.54 -0.24
N LYS A 144 19.95 19.65 -0.44
CA LYS A 144 21.04 19.74 -1.42
C LYS A 144 22.14 18.71 -1.14
N GLU A 145 22.43 18.49 0.15
CA GLU A 145 23.44 17.53 0.62
C GLU A 145 23.17 16.10 0.12
N ASN A 146 21.94 15.60 0.23
CA ASN A 146 21.60 14.24 -0.21
C ASN A 146 21.31 14.14 -1.72
N ASN A 147 21.25 15.28 -2.41
CA ASN A 147 20.88 15.38 -3.82
C ASN A 147 21.92 16.19 -4.62
N GLN A 148 23.22 16.02 -4.34
CA GLN A 148 24.30 16.80 -4.96
C GLN A 148 24.26 16.79 -6.49
N THR A 149 24.01 15.64 -7.11
CA THR A 149 23.91 15.57 -8.58
C THR A 149 22.81 16.49 -9.09
N LEU A 150 21.63 16.44 -8.47
CA LEU A 150 20.45 17.20 -8.88
C LEU A 150 20.56 18.69 -8.57
N LEU A 151 21.00 19.05 -7.36
CA LEU A 151 20.91 20.38 -6.77
C LEU A 151 22.26 21.08 -6.53
N GLY A 152 23.39 20.42 -6.78
CA GLY A 152 24.73 20.90 -6.40
C GLY A 152 25.15 22.22 -7.04
N ASP A 153 24.66 22.49 -8.26
CA ASP A 153 24.95 23.69 -9.04
C ASP A 153 23.96 24.84 -8.82
N ASP A 154 22.99 24.67 -7.91
CA ASP A 154 21.94 25.66 -7.59
C ASP A 154 21.11 26.13 -8.80
N LEU A 155 21.18 25.41 -9.93
CA LEU A 155 20.59 25.83 -11.21
C LEU A 155 19.09 26.07 -11.10
N LEU A 156 18.36 25.08 -10.56
CA LEU A 156 16.91 25.17 -10.41
C LEU A 156 16.52 26.34 -9.50
N PHE A 157 17.20 26.48 -8.37
CA PHE A 157 16.97 27.58 -7.42
C PHE A 157 17.13 28.94 -8.09
N HIS A 158 18.25 29.16 -8.79
CA HIS A 158 18.51 30.42 -9.47
C HIS A 158 17.51 30.71 -10.60
N LYS A 159 17.09 29.69 -11.37
CA LYS A 159 16.08 29.85 -12.44
C LYS A 159 14.72 30.24 -11.87
N LEU A 160 14.24 29.55 -10.84
CA LEU A 160 12.97 29.87 -10.18
C LEU A 160 13.02 31.26 -9.56
N HIS A 161 14.07 31.56 -8.80
CA HIS A 161 14.21 32.86 -8.15
C HIS A 161 14.26 34.02 -9.16
N LYS A 162 15.00 33.87 -10.26
CA LYS A 162 15.02 34.87 -11.34
C LYS A 162 13.62 35.09 -11.94
N ALA A 163 12.86 34.03 -12.18
CA ALA A 163 11.51 34.14 -12.74
C ALA A 163 10.53 34.82 -11.78
N VAL A 164 10.64 34.56 -10.48
CA VAL A 164 9.90 35.29 -9.44
C VAL A 164 10.24 36.78 -9.45
N MET A 165 11.54 37.13 -9.48
CA MET A 165 11.99 38.52 -9.53
C MET A 165 11.53 39.26 -10.79
N GLN A 166 11.28 38.54 -11.88
CA GLN A 166 10.76 39.08 -13.14
C GLN A 166 9.23 39.15 -13.18
N GLY A 167 8.53 38.67 -12.14
CA GLY A 167 7.07 38.59 -12.10
C GLY A 167 6.48 37.52 -13.02
N ALA A 168 7.31 36.61 -13.54
CA ALA A 168 6.85 35.49 -14.39
C ALA A 168 6.27 34.34 -13.57
N ILE A 169 6.60 34.26 -12.28
CA ILE A 169 6.09 33.25 -11.35
C ILE A 169 5.63 33.97 -10.08
N THR A 170 4.43 33.65 -9.62
CA THR A 170 3.88 34.18 -8.37
C THR A 170 4.55 33.50 -7.16
N ALA A 171 5.02 34.32 -6.21
CA ALA A 171 5.56 33.84 -4.94
C ALA A 171 4.59 34.16 -3.79
N TYR A 172 4.37 33.17 -2.94
CA TYR A 172 3.51 33.24 -1.75
C TYR A 172 4.36 33.26 -0.49
N ALA A 173 3.87 33.92 0.55
CA ALA A 173 4.61 34.07 1.81
C ALA A 173 5.02 32.71 2.38
N ALA A 174 6.16 32.63 3.06
CA ALA A 174 6.66 31.40 3.66
C ALA A 174 5.67 30.75 4.66
N SER A 175 4.82 31.57 5.29
CA SER A 175 3.74 31.13 6.18
C SER A 175 2.47 30.66 5.46
N SER A 176 2.34 30.89 4.15
CA SER A 176 1.16 30.61 3.34
C SER A 176 1.42 29.42 2.41
N ASP A 177 1.52 28.23 2.99
CA ASP A 177 1.62 26.98 2.23
C ASP A 177 0.30 26.60 1.52
N ASP A 178 -0.77 27.37 1.76
CA ASP A 178 -2.09 27.34 1.12
C ASP A 178 -2.21 28.28 -0.09
N PHE A 179 -1.16 29.04 -0.41
CA PHE A 179 -1.09 29.94 -1.56
C PHE A 179 -2.15 31.06 -1.55
N MET A 180 -2.53 31.54 -0.35
CA MET A 180 -3.53 32.59 -0.18
C MET A 180 -2.93 33.98 0.05
N SER A 181 -1.68 34.06 0.53
CA SER A 181 -0.98 35.32 0.80
C SER A 181 0.27 35.46 -0.06
N LEU A 182 0.36 36.55 -0.81
CA LEU A 182 1.55 36.89 -1.59
C LEU A 182 2.76 37.17 -0.69
N ALA A 183 3.96 36.84 -1.18
CA ALA A 183 5.20 37.19 -0.53
C ALA A 183 5.49 38.69 -0.65
N ALA A 184 5.99 39.31 0.43
CA ALA A 184 6.47 40.68 0.34
C ALA A 184 7.82 40.72 -0.40
N PRO A 185 8.17 41.84 -1.07
CA PRO A 185 9.48 41.96 -1.73
C PRO A 185 10.67 41.70 -0.81
N SER A 186 10.55 42.00 0.49
CA SER A 186 11.56 41.68 1.51
C SER A 186 11.79 40.19 1.71
N ASP A 187 10.74 39.37 1.55
CA ASP A 187 10.77 37.94 1.81
C ASP A 187 11.50 37.19 0.68
N ILE A 188 11.51 37.79 -0.51
CA ILE A 188 12.11 37.23 -1.72
C ILE A 188 13.64 37.46 -1.73
N ASN A 189 14.20 38.38 -0.92
CA ASN A 189 15.62 38.70 -0.95
C ASN A 189 16.52 37.49 -0.62
N ILE A 190 17.53 37.22 -1.45
CA ILE A 190 18.52 36.15 -1.27
C ILE A 190 19.93 36.66 -0.97
N GLU A 191 20.11 37.96 -0.77
CA GLU A 191 21.40 38.56 -0.43
C GLU A 191 21.96 37.95 0.87
N ASN A 192 23.24 37.57 0.85
CA ASN A 192 23.92 36.89 1.97
C ASN A 192 23.29 35.56 2.42
N LYS A 193 22.46 34.94 1.58
CA LYS A 193 21.88 33.62 1.82
C LYS A 193 22.56 32.54 0.97
N GLU A 194 22.54 31.32 1.46
CA GLU A 194 23.03 30.11 0.81
C GLU A 194 21.87 29.13 0.65
N PHE A 195 21.73 28.53 -0.54
CA PHE A 195 20.68 27.56 -0.82
C PHE A 195 20.97 26.20 -0.15
N VAL A 196 19.97 25.66 0.54
CA VAL A 196 20.10 24.43 1.35
C VAL A 196 19.27 23.29 0.76
N GLY A 197 18.17 23.58 0.09
CA GLY A 197 17.29 22.56 -0.47
C GLY A 197 15.88 23.08 -0.73
N PHE A 198 14.95 22.17 -1.01
CA PHE A 198 13.55 22.49 -1.24
C PHE A 198 12.64 21.79 -0.23
N LYS A 199 11.65 22.52 0.28
CA LYS A 199 10.46 21.93 0.85
C LYS A 199 9.45 21.68 -0.26
N ILE A 200 8.74 20.55 -0.20
CA ILE A 200 7.65 20.21 -1.10
C ILE A 200 6.42 19.89 -0.28
N LYS A 201 5.27 20.43 -0.69
CA LYS A 201 3.94 20.04 -0.24
C LYS A 201 3.29 19.21 -1.34
N GLU A 202 2.75 18.05 -1.01
CA GLU A 202 2.21 17.10 -1.99
C GLU A 202 1.04 16.29 -1.45
N ASP A 203 0.16 15.86 -2.35
CA ASP A 203 -0.89 14.89 -2.06
C ASP A 203 -0.49 13.52 -2.54
N TRP A 204 -0.52 12.56 -1.64
CA TRP A 204 -0.46 11.15 -1.96
C TRP A 204 -1.85 10.57 -1.95
N PHE A 205 -2.18 9.76 -2.95
CA PHE A 205 -3.44 9.04 -2.97
C PHE A 205 -3.31 7.74 -3.74
N PHE A 206 -4.23 6.82 -3.48
CA PHE A 206 -4.41 5.61 -4.27
C PHE A 206 -5.61 5.79 -5.19
N ASP A 207 -5.34 5.78 -6.49
CA ASP A 207 -6.33 5.80 -7.56
C ASP A 207 -6.82 4.37 -7.81
N ASN A 208 -8.09 4.11 -7.52
CA ASN A 208 -8.67 2.78 -7.64
C ASN A 208 -9.04 2.37 -9.08
N GLU A 209 -9.18 3.33 -10.01
CA GLU A 209 -9.42 3.01 -11.42
C GLU A 209 -8.13 2.57 -12.12
N ARG A 210 -7.05 3.30 -11.86
CA ARG A 210 -5.73 3.01 -12.42
C ARG A 210 -4.92 2.02 -11.58
N LEU A 211 -5.35 1.75 -10.35
CA LEU A 211 -4.66 0.89 -9.38
C LEU A 211 -3.21 1.34 -9.11
N VAL A 212 -2.99 2.65 -9.04
CA VAL A 212 -1.68 3.26 -8.80
C VAL A 212 -1.69 4.17 -7.58
N SER A 213 -0.59 4.15 -6.85
CA SER A 213 -0.28 5.22 -5.89
C SER A 213 0.38 6.36 -6.64
N GLU A 214 -0.19 7.55 -6.55
CA GLU A 214 0.33 8.75 -7.20
C GLU A 214 0.62 9.83 -6.15
N ALA A 215 1.68 10.60 -6.39
CA ALA A 215 2.01 11.77 -5.61
C ALA A 215 1.95 13.01 -6.51
N ARG A 216 1.16 14.00 -6.12
CA ARG A 216 1.01 15.27 -6.83
C ARG A 216 1.61 16.41 -6.01
N PRO A 217 2.74 16.99 -6.43
CA PRO A 217 3.25 18.20 -5.82
C PRO A 217 2.24 19.33 -5.97
N LEU A 218 1.98 20.03 -4.87
CA LEU A 218 1.14 21.22 -4.80
C LEU A 218 1.98 22.49 -4.74
N GLY A 219 3.15 22.42 -4.10
CA GLY A 219 4.06 23.55 -4.06
C GLY A 219 5.49 23.19 -3.71
N ILE A 220 6.38 24.09 -4.08
CA ILE A 220 7.81 24.03 -3.81
C ILE A 220 8.22 25.30 -3.07
N CYS A 221 9.02 25.16 -2.01
CA CYS A 221 9.55 26.27 -1.24
C CYS A 221 11.08 26.15 -1.15
N PRO A 222 11.85 27.11 -1.70
CA PRO A 222 13.29 27.16 -1.48
C PRO A 222 13.60 27.39 -0.01
N VAL A 223 14.54 26.61 0.52
CA VAL A 223 15.07 26.74 1.87
C VAL A 223 16.50 27.24 1.77
N VAL A 224 16.79 28.30 2.53
CA VAL A 224 18.10 28.95 2.54
C VAL A 224 18.60 29.10 3.98
N LYS A 225 19.87 29.42 4.16
CA LYS A 225 20.45 29.83 5.44
C LYS A 225 21.28 31.09 5.25
N ASN A 226 21.42 31.90 6.30
CA ASN A 226 22.35 33.03 6.25
C ASN A 226 23.79 32.51 6.25
N LYS A 227 24.69 33.13 5.48
CA LYS A 227 26.12 32.76 5.47
C LYS A 227 26.69 32.88 6.88
N GLY A 228 27.32 31.81 7.36
CA GLY A 228 27.87 31.73 8.73
C GLY A 228 26.85 31.35 9.82
N SER A 229 25.59 31.07 9.45
CA SER A 229 24.57 30.54 10.35
C SER A 229 24.18 29.12 9.95
N ASN A 230 23.83 28.29 10.94
CA ASN A 230 23.26 26.97 10.71
C ASN A 230 21.71 26.99 10.70
N TYR A 231 21.10 28.13 10.98
CA TYR A 231 19.64 28.27 10.97
C TYR A 231 19.14 28.42 9.54
N THR A 232 18.25 27.52 9.16
CA THR A 232 17.54 27.56 7.88
C THR A 232 16.27 28.38 7.96
N MET A 233 15.85 28.92 6.83
CA MET A 233 14.65 29.71 6.66
C MET A 233 13.98 29.37 5.33
N ASP A 234 12.65 29.32 5.38
CA ASP A 234 11.79 29.14 4.22
C ASP A 234 11.68 30.49 3.52
N LEU A 235 11.90 30.51 2.21
CA LEU A 235 11.95 31.77 1.46
C LEU A 235 10.54 32.20 1.03
N TYR A 236 9.89 31.40 0.19
CA TYR A 236 8.51 31.62 -0.28
C TYR A 236 7.98 30.33 -0.90
N TRP A 237 6.66 30.17 -0.93
CA TRP A 237 6.01 29.06 -1.62
C TRP A 237 5.72 29.42 -3.08
N LEU A 238 5.92 28.44 -3.97
CA LEU A 238 5.57 28.51 -5.39
C LEU A 238 4.51 27.44 -5.66
N TYR A 239 3.44 27.80 -6.35
CA TYR A 239 2.33 26.89 -6.65
C TYR A 239 2.66 25.97 -7.82
N TYR A 240 2.92 24.69 -7.53
CA TYR A 240 3.51 23.74 -8.47
C TYR A 240 2.73 23.57 -9.78
N PRO A 241 1.38 23.48 -9.80
CA PRO A 241 0.63 23.36 -11.05
C PRO A 241 0.91 24.45 -12.08
N GLU A 242 1.20 25.68 -11.65
CA GLU A 242 1.59 26.79 -12.54
C GLU A 242 3.06 26.71 -12.98
N LEU A 243 3.90 25.99 -12.24
CA LEU A 243 5.33 25.86 -12.54
C LEU A 243 5.63 24.82 -13.62
N ARG A 244 4.72 23.88 -13.89
CA ARG A 244 5.02 22.68 -14.68
C ARG A 244 5.61 23.00 -16.06
N ASP A 245 5.00 23.93 -16.79
CA ASP A 245 5.50 24.41 -18.09
C ASP A 245 6.87 25.11 -17.98
N PHE A 246 7.12 25.83 -16.89
CA PHE A 246 8.43 26.43 -16.64
C PHE A 246 9.50 25.37 -16.34
N LEU A 247 9.17 24.38 -15.49
CA LEU A 247 10.06 23.30 -15.09
C LEU A 247 10.41 22.36 -16.26
N ALA A 248 9.46 22.12 -17.16
CA ALA A 248 9.65 21.31 -18.37
C ALA A 248 10.74 21.90 -19.29
N LYS A 249 10.93 23.22 -19.26
CA LYS A 249 11.94 23.95 -20.06
C LYS A 249 13.33 23.95 -19.41
N ILE A 250 13.46 23.50 -18.16
CA ILE A 250 14.76 23.41 -17.49
C ILE A 250 15.27 21.98 -17.62
N SER A 251 16.33 21.79 -18.41
CA SER A 251 16.90 20.47 -18.64
C SER A 251 17.51 19.88 -17.36
N ALA A 252 17.23 18.60 -17.13
CA ALA A 252 17.87 17.74 -16.14
C ALA A 252 18.62 16.55 -16.80
N ALA A 253 18.69 16.48 -18.13
CA ALA A 253 19.25 15.34 -18.86
C ALA A 253 20.75 15.08 -18.58
N ASN A 254 21.51 16.14 -18.27
CA ASN A 254 22.94 16.04 -17.94
C ASN A 254 23.18 15.65 -16.47
N LYS A 255 22.11 15.46 -15.69
CA LYS A 255 22.19 15.06 -14.29
C LYS A 255 22.20 13.52 -14.29
N GLU A 256 23.26 12.90 -13.77
CA GLU A 256 23.38 11.44 -13.66
C GLU A 256 22.40 10.86 -12.61
N ILE A 257 21.11 10.89 -12.95
CA ILE A 257 20.01 10.47 -12.07
C ILE A 257 19.71 9.00 -12.36
N SER A 258 19.89 8.15 -11.35
CA SER A 258 19.52 6.73 -11.44
C SER A 258 18.00 6.59 -11.43
N SER A 259 17.40 6.38 -12.61
CA SER A 259 15.97 6.15 -12.81
C SER A 259 15.74 5.07 -13.87
N SER A 260 14.63 4.34 -13.76
CA SER A 260 14.14 3.46 -14.83
C SER A 260 13.52 4.24 -15.99
N TYR A 261 13.28 5.53 -15.80
CA TYR A 261 12.73 6.45 -16.79
C TYR A 261 13.82 7.39 -17.32
N GLN A 262 13.67 7.81 -18.57
CA GLN A 262 14.50 8.87 -19.11
C GLN A 262 14.08 10.21 -18.52
N ILE A 263 15.01 10.89 -17.86
CA ILE A 263 14.76 12.19 -17.21
C ILE A 263 15.32 13.29 -18.10
N ASN A 264 14.45 14.11 -18.71
CA ASN A 264 14.87 15.17 -19.64
C ASN A 264 14.84 16.54 -18.98
N SER A 265 13.86 16.79 -18.10
CA SER A 265 13.59 18.08 -17.46
C SER A 265 13.47 17.98 -15.94
N PHE A 266 13.47 19.14 -15.27
CA PHE A 266 13.16 19.19 -13.84
C PHE A 266 11.70 18.85 -13.53
N GLU A 267 10.78 18.98 -14.49
CA GLU A 267 9.41 18.48 -14.30
C GLU A 267 9.46 16.95 -14.13
N ASP A 268 10.16 16.23 -15.02
CA ASP A 268 10.31 14.77 -14.95
C ASP A 268 10.88 14.32 -13.59
N VAL A 269 11.83 15.09 -13.04
CA VAL A 269 12.40 14.81 -11.71
C VAL A 269 11.32 14.81 -10.63
N PHE A 270 10.42 15.79 -10.65
CA PHE A 270 9.35 15.91 -9.66
C PHE A 270 8.23 14.90 -9.92
N PHE A 271 7.84 14.69 -11.18
CA PHE A 271 6.81 13.74 -11.58
C PHE A 271 7.20 12.30 -11.25
N PHE A 272 8.39 11.86 -11.65
CA PHE A 272 8.91 10.52 -11.36
C PHE A 272 9.55 10.40 -9.98
N ARG A 273 9.54 11.48 -9.19
CA ARG A 273 10.11 11.52 -7.84
C ARG A 273 11.57 11.06 -7.76
N CYS A 274 12.37 11.47 -8.73
CA CYS A 274 13.77 11.08 -8.84
C CYS A 274 14.68 11.91 -7.92
N PHE A 275 14.39 11.90 -6.62
CA PHE A 275 15.10 12.64 -5.59
C PHE A 275 14.98 11.95 -4.23
N GLN A 276 15.96 12.19 -3.36
CA GLN A 276 15.92 11.77 -1.96
C GLN A 276 15.26 12.85 -1.10
N SER A 277 14.42 12.45 -0.15
CA SER A 277 13.70 13.38 0.71
C SER A 277 13.29 12.79 2.05
N GLU A 278 13.05 13.66 3.03
CA GLU A 278 12.59 13.32 4.38
C GLU A 278 11.22 13.93 4.65
N ILE A 279 10.28 13.17 5.21
CA ILE A 279 8.97 13.70 5.63
C ILE A 279 9.14 14.42 6.95
N TYR A 280 8.66 15.66 7.05
CA TYR A 280 8.72 16.45 8.30
C TYR A 280 7.35 16.92 8.81
N LYS A 281 6.30 16.84 7.99
CA LYS A 281 4.92 17.15 8.38
C LYS A 281 3.96 16.31 7.54
N GLU A 282 2.83 15.95 8.13
CA GLU A 282 1.74 15.23 7.48
C GLU A 282 0.38 15.75 7.94
N SER A 283 -0.63 15.60 7.10
CA SER A 283 -2.04 15.84 7.40
C SER A 283 -2.87 14.74 6.77
N ASN A 284 -3.93 14.33 7.47
CA ASN A 284 -5.01 13.55 6.88
C ASN A 284 -5.99 14.47 6.15
#